data_AF-A0A348TWC5-F1
#
_entry.id   AF-A0A348TWC5-F1
#
_cell.length_a   1.000
_cell.length_b   1.000
_cell.length_c   1.000
_cell.angle_alpha   90.00
_cell.angle_beta   90.00
_cell.angle_gamma   90.00
#
_symmetry.space_group_name_H-M   'P 1'
#
loop_
_entity.id
_entity.type
_entity.pdbx_description
1 polymer ?
#
loop_
_entity_poly.entity_id
_entity_poly.type
_entity_poly.pdbx_seq_one_letter_code
_entity_poly.pdbx_strand_id
1 'polypeptide(L)' 'MGVEGKIYVNFVVESDGSVSNVKVVKGLDALLDAEAVRAVQALPNMIPATFDGKPVRIQYTIPINANLK' A
#
# COMPACT_ATOMS: atom_id res chain seq x y z
N MET A 1 6.76 24.04 11.52
CA MET A 1 5.97 23.82 10.28
C MET A 1 6.04 22.34 10.01
N GLY A 2 4.94 21.62 10.23
CA GLY A 2 4.88 20.17 10.00
C GLY A 2 4.57 19.85 8.54
N VAL A 3 4.87 18.63 8.12
CA VAL A 3 4.47 18.10 6.81
C VAL A 3 3.22 17.24 7.03
N GLU A 4 2.10 17.67 6.47
CA GLU A 4 0.83 16.95 6.58
C GLU A 4 0.24 16.74 5.19
N GLY A 5 -0.27 15.54 4.92
CA GLY A 5 -0.81 15.22 3.61
C GLY A 5 -1.17 13.75 3.43
N LYS A 6 -1.39 13.37 2.17
CA LYS A 6 -1.73 11.99 1.79
C LYS A 6 -0.68 11.44 0.84
N ILE A 7 -0.17 10.26 1.18
CA ILE A 7 0.68 9.46 0.31
C ILE A 7 -0.21 8.37 -0.30
N TYR A 8 -0.20 8.24 -1.62
CA TYR A 8 -0.95 7.19 -2.29
C TYR A 8 0.01 6.08 -2.63
N VAL A 9 -0.26 4.88 -2.08
CA VAL A 9 0.54 3.69 -2.29
C VAL A 9 -0.28 2.69 -3.09
N ASN A 10 0.31 2.22 -4.18
CA ASN A 10 -0.22 1.17 -5.01
C ASN A 10 0.55 -0.13 -4.73
N PHE A 11 -0.17 -1.23 -4.62
CA PHE A 11 0.42 -2.56 -4.41
C PHE A 11 -0.50 -3.63 -4.98
N VAL A 12 0.01 -4.85 -5.06
CA VAL A 12 -0.74 -6.02 -5.50
C VAL A 12 -0.94 -6.94 -4.30
N VAL A 13 -2.16 -7.43 -4.13
CA VAL A 13 -2.45 -8.59 -3.28
C VAL A 13 -2.52 -9.79 -4.21
N GLU A 14 -1.60 -10.74 -4.04
CA GLU A 14 -1.54 -11.96 -4.83
C GLU A 14 -2.64 -12.94 -4.41
N SER A 15 -2.88 -13.98 -5.21
CA SER A 15 -3.91 -14.98 -4.93
C SER A 15 -3.68 -15.81 -3.66
N ASP A 16 -2.47 -15.79 -3.11
CA ASP A 16 -2.11 -16.40 -1.82
C ASP A 16 -2.22 -15.43 -0.63
N GLY A 17 -2.61 -14.18 -0.90
CA GLY A 17 -2.72 -13.11 0.09
C GLY A 17 -1.44 -12.32 0.34
N SER A 18 -0.30 -12.71 -0.24
CA SER A 18 0.94 -11.94 -0.09
C SER A 18 0.85 -10.59 -0.79
N VAL A 19 1.59 -9.60 -0.26
CA VAL A 19 1.68 -8.25 -0.83
C VAL A 19 2.93 -8.15 -1.70
N SER A 20 2.77 -7.69 -2.94
CA SER A 20 3.85 -7.51 -3.91
C SER A 20 3.75 -6.15 -4.62
N ASN A 21 4.78 -5.78 -5.39
CA ASN A 21 4.80 -4.62 -6.28
C ASN A 21 4.37 -3.29 -5.61
N VAL A 22 4.79 -3.08 -4.37
CA VAL A 22 4.49 -1.86 -3.60
C VAL A 22 5.23 -0.66 -4.21
N LYS A 23 4.50 0.39 -4.54
CA LYS A 23 5.03 1.64 -5.12
C LYS A 23 4.23 2.86 -4.68
N VAL A 24 4.91 3.97 -4.47
CA VAL A 24 4.26 5.27 -4.27
C VAL A 24 3.83 5.81 -5.62
N VAL A 25 2.55 6.15 -5.76
CA VAL A 25 2.00 6.77 -6.98
C VAL A 25 1.82 8.28 -6.84
N LYS A 26 1.65 8.76 -5.60
CA LYS A 26 1.66 10.17 -5.25
C LYS A 26 2.30 10.34 -3.88
N GLY A 27 3.51 10.89 -3.86
CA GLY A 27 4.30 11.11 -2.65
C GLY A 27 4.00 12.44 -1.97
N LEU A 28 4.58 12.60 -0.79
CA LEU A 28 4.54 13.85 0.00
C LEU A 28 5.95 14.34 0.36
N ASP A 29 6.79 13.43 0.86
CA ASP A 29 8.18 13.68 1.25
C ASP A 29 8.95 12.35 1.16
N ALA A 30 10.22 12.37 0.76
CA ALA A 30 10.97 11.15 0.51
C ALA A 30 11.09 10.21 1.73
N LEU A 31 11.17 10.75 2.95
CA LEU A 31 11.25 9.94 4.17
C LEU A 31 9.89 9.32 4.52
N LEU A 32 8.82 10.12 4.43
CA LEU A 32 7.47 9.64 4.68
C LEU A 32 7.02 8.64 3.60
N ASP A 33 7.43 8.84 2.35
CA ASP A 33 7.17 7.95 1.22
C ASP A 33 7.86 6.59 1.43
N ALA A 34 9.12 6.59 1.86
CA ALA A 34 9.87 5.37 2.17
C ALA A 34 9.23 4.59 3.33
N GLU A 35 8.80 5.29 4.38
CA GLU A 35 8.11 4.66 5.51
C GLU A 35 6.73 4.12 5.12
N ALA A 36 6.00 4.82 4.24
CA ALA A 36 4.73 4.35 3.70
C ALA A 36 4.89 3.05 2.91
N VAL A 37 5.95 2.92 2.11
CA VAL A 37 6.28 1.66 1.40
C VAL A 37 6.60 0.56 2.41
N ARG A 38 7.45 0.84 3.40
CA ARG A 38 7.84 -0.13 4.43
C ARG A 38 6.63 -0.65 5.22
N ALA A 39 5.71 0.25 5.59
CA ALA A 39 4.49 -0.10 6.31
C ALA A 39 3.58 -1.04 5.48
N VAL A 40 3.42 -0.77 4.18
CA VAL A 40 2.62 -1.63 3.29
C VAL A 40 3.31 -2.98 3.05
N GLN A 41 4.64 -3.02 2.95
CA GLN A 41 5.39 -4.28 2.84
C GLN A 41 5.33 -5.14 4.11
N ALA A 42 5.15 -4.52 5.28
CA ALA A 42 5.03 -5.21 6.56
C ALA A 42 3.61 -5.69 6.88
N LEU A 43 2.64 -5.47 5.98
CA LEU A 43 1.30 -6.00 6.16
C LEU A 43 1.33 -7.53 6.26
N PRO A 44 0.50 -8.11 7.15
CA PRO A 44 0.31 -9.55 7.14
C PRO A 44 -0.34 -9.99 5.83
N ASN A 45 -0.32 -11.30 5.56
CA ASN A 45 -1.05 -11.86 4.43
C ASN A 45 -2.51 -11.39 4.47
N MET A 46 -2.92 -10.76 3.38
CA MET A 46 -4.25 -10.21 3.21
C MET A 46 -5.19 -11.31 2.71
N ILE A 47 -6.49 -11.10 2.88
CA ILE A 47 -7.49 -11.96 2.25
C ILE A 47 -7.51 -11.62 0.76
N PRO A 48 -7.18 -12.56 -0.15
CA PRO A 48 -7.19 -12.31 -1.57
C PRO A 48 -8.61 -12.06 -2.07
N ALA A 49 -8.73 -11.30 -3.16
CA ALA A 49 -10.01 -11.18 -3.85
C ALA A 49 -10.41 -12.54 -4.45
N THR A 50 -11.71 -12.79 -4.53
CA THR A 50 -12.26 -14.00 -5.17
C THR A 50 -13.06 -13.62 -6.40
N PHE A 51 -12.85 -14.37 -7.49
CA PHE A 51 -13.62 -14.27 -8.71
C PHE A 51 -14.02 -15.68 -9.14
N ASP A 52 -15.33 -15.91 -9.32
CA ASP A 52 -15.88 -17.23 -9.66
C ASP A 52 -15.40 -18.35 -8.70
N GLY A 53 -15.41 -18.06 -7.40
CA GLY A 53 -14.99 -18.98 -6.35
C GLY A 53 -13.47 -19.25 -6.26
N LYS A 54 -12.66 -18.60 -7.09
CA LYS A 54 -11.20 -18.78 -7.13
C LYS A 54 -10.48 -17.53 -6.60
N PRO A 55 -9.43 -17.67 -5.77
CA PRO A 55 -8.58 -16.55 -5.40
C PRO A 55 -7.89 -15.96 -6.64
N VAL A 56 -7.91 -14.64 -6.76
CA VAL A 56 -7.28 -13.90 -7.87
C VAL A 56 -6.39 -12.78 -7.34
N ARG A 57 -5.31 -12.50 -8.07
CA ARG A 57 -4.49 -11.32 -7.80
C ARG A 57 -5.26 -10.04 -8.13
N ILE A 58 -5.11 -9.02 -7.29
CA ILE A 58 -5.76 -7.72 -7.48
C ILE A 58 -4.80 -6.60 -7.13
N GLN A 59 -4.93 -5.47 -7.82
CA GLN A 59 -4.14 -4.28 -7.57
C GLN A 59 -4.97 -3.26 -6.78
N TYR A 60 -4.41 -2.77 -5.68
CA TYR A 60 -5.03 -1.75 -4.82
C TYR A 60 -4.22 -0.46 -4.86
N THR A 61 -4.91 0.67 -4.72
CA THR A 61 -4.30 1.97 -4.41
C THR A 61 -4.99 2.53 -3.17
N ILE A 62 -4.24 2.74 -2.10
CA ILE A 62 -4.78 3.28 -0.85
C ILE A 62 -4.14 4.64 -0.52
N PRO A 63 -4.91 5.57 0.04
CA PRO A 63 -4.36 6.78 0.65
C PRO A 63 -3.90 6.49 2.09
N ILE A 64 -2.66 6.84 2.40
CA ILE A 64 -2.10 6.86 3.76
C ILE A 64 -2.03 8.32 4.21
N ASN A 65 -2.68 8.65 5.31
CA ASN A 65 -2.57 9.98 5.92
C ASN A 65 -1.23 10.06 6.65
N ALA A 66 -0.38 11.00 6.23
CA ALA A 66 0.92 11.26 6.83
C ALA A 66 0.89 12.59 7.59
N ASN A 67 1.44 12.59 8.79
CA ASN A 67 1.51 13.75 9.67
C ASN A 67 2.86 13.72 10.38
N LEU A 68 3.72 14.67 10.06
CA LEU A 68 5.00 14.89 10.74
C LEU A 68 4.91 16.21 11.49
N LYS A 69 4.78 16.13 12.82
CA LYS A 69 4.76 17.28 13.72
C LYS A 69 6.15 17.67 14.18
#